data_AF-A0A850BBI4-F1
#
_entry.id   AF-A0A850BBI4-F1
#
_cell.length_a   1.000
_cell.length_b   1.000
_cell.length_c   1.000
_cell.angle_alpha   90.00
_cell.angle_beta   90.00
_cell.angle_gamma   90.00
#
_symmetry.space_group_name_H-M   'P 1'
#
loop_
_entity.id
_entity.type
_entity.pdbx_description
1 polymer ?
#
loop_
_entity_poly.entity_id
_entity_poly.type
_entity_poly.pdbx_seq_one_letter_code
_entity_poly.pdbx_strand_id
1 'polypeptide(L)'
;MRIEEFRRALRREFGDNLEHATPANVRSFLDDLSRKRHEPMVRQRIVLDEPKTTYEEILRDFFARVLEFPRDEAVMLLWTMAFELSFLMLEHHLGDRLDALFGGEGRRPQDLS
;
A
#
# COMPACT_ATOMS: atom_id res chain seq x y z
N MET A 1 -4.01 9.09 15.24
CA MET A 1 -3.30 7.99 15.93
C MET A 1 -1.91 8.50 16.30
N ARG A 2 -1.38 8.16 17.48
CA ARG A 2 -0.01 8.53 17.89
C ARG A 2 1.02 7.52 17.38
N ILE A 3 2.28 7.94 17.19
CA ILE A 3 3.35 7.07 16.67
C ILE A 3 3.56 5.79 17.51
N GLU A 4 3.39 5.87 18.83
CA GLU A 4 3.54 4.69 19.69
C GLU A 4 2.39 3.69 19.54
N GLU A 5 1.18 4.17 19.26
CA GLU A 5 0.03 3.31 18.95
C GLU A 5 0.25 2.60 17.61
N PHE A 6 0.79 3.34 16.64
CA PHE A 6 1.16 2.79 15.34
C PHE A 6 2.21 1.69 15.46
N ARG A 7 3.32 1.94 16.18
CA ARG A 7 4.37 0.94 16.42
C ARG A 7 3.83 -0.31 17.10
N ARG A 8 2.97 -0.15 18.13
CA ARG A 8 2.34 -1.29 18.79
C ARG A 8 1.41 -2.05 17.86
N ALA A 9 0.66 -1.35 17.00
CA ALA A 9 -0.20 -2.00 16.02
C ALA A 9 0.62 -2.83 15.03
N LEU A 10 1.74 -2.29 14.52
CA LEU A 10 2.66 -3.01 13.64
C LEU A 10 3.23 -4.26 14.30
N ARG A 11 3.76 -4.14 15.51
CA ARG A 11 4.36 -5.29 16.21
C ARG A 11 3.34 -6.37 16.54
N ARG A 12 2.13 -5.97 16.92
CA ARG A 12 1.04 -6.91 17.20
C ARG A 12 0.62 -7.67 15.94
N GLU A 13 0.56 -7.00 14.80
CA GLU A 13 0.12 -7.61 13.55
C GLU A 13 1.21 -8.46 12.89
N PHE A 14 2.44 -7.93 12.85
CA PHE A 14 3.51 -8.45 12.00
C PHE A 14 4.69 -9.05 12.78
N GLY A 15 4.71 -8.96 14.11
CA GLY A 15 5.87 -9.35 14.92
C GLY A 15 6.88 -8.22 15.09
N ASP A 16 7.88 -8.44 15.96
CA ASP A 16 8.81 -7.37 16.38
C ASP A 16 9.72 -6.89 15.24
N ASN A 17 9.99 -7.76 14.27
CA ASN A 17 10.78 -7.50 13.07
C ASN A 17 9.97 -7.67 11.78
N LEU A 18 8.63 -7.61 11.87
CA LEU A 18 7.72 -7.79 10.73
C LEU A 18 7.78 -9.19 10.09
N GLU A 19 8.26 -10.20 10.83
CA GLU A 19 8.44 -11.58 10.38
C GLU A 19 7.15 -12.29 9.92
N HIS A 20 5.99 -11.77 10.32
CA HIS A 20 4.67 -12.29 9.93
C HIS A 20 4.02 -11.47 8.80
N ALA A 21 4.71 -10.47 8.25
CA ALA A 21 4.18 -9.67 7.16
C ALA A 21 4.07 -10.52 5.87
N THR A 22 2.88 -10.58 5.31
CA THR A 22 2.56 -11.22 4.03
C THR A 22 1.78 -10.22 3.18
N PRO A 23 1.83 -10.32 1.84
CA PRO A 23 1.09 -9.36 1.01
C PRO A 23 -0.39 -9.24 1.37
N ALA A 24 -1.05 -10.36 1.69
CA ALA A 24 -2.45 -10.40 2.07
C ALA A 24 -2.75 -9.66 3.39
N ASN A 25 -1.99 -9.93 4.46
CA ASN A 25 -2.25 -9.27 5.74
C ASN A 25 -1.77 -7.81 5.76
N VAL A 26 -0.74 -7.46 4.99
CA VAL A 26 -0.30 -6.07 4.81
C VAL A 26 -1.41 -5.24 4.20
N ARG A 27 -2.03 -5.72 3.12
CA ARG A 27 -3.17 -5.04 2.49
C ARG A 27 -4.33 -4.85 3.47
N SER A 28 -4.75 -5.93 4.14
CA SER A 28 -5.84 -5.85 5.13
C SER A 28 -5.54 -4.88 6.26
N PHE A 29 -4.32 -4.87 6.78
CA PHE A 29 -3.91 -3.97 7.85
C PHE A 29 -3.93 -2.50 7.40
N LEU A 30 -3.42 -2.19 6.21
CA LEU A 30 -3.39 -0.82 5.67
C LEU A 30 -4.79 -0.29 5.35
N ASP A 31 -5.69 -1.15 4.87
CA ASP A 31 -7.10 -0.81 4.66
C ASP A 31 -7.77 -0.42 5.99
N ASP A 32 -7.55 -1.20 7.04
CA ASP A 32 -8.10 -0.92 8.37
C ASP A 32 -7.49 0.32 9.02
N LEU A 33 -6.19 0.55 8.81
CA LEU A 33 -5.50 1.75 9.27
C LEU A 33 -6.08 3.01 8.61
N SER A 34 -6.30 2.93 7.30
CA SER A 34 -6.90 4.01 6.51
C SER A 34 -8.33 4.27 6.98
N ARG A 35 -9.14 3.23 7.16
CA ARG A 35 -10.52 3.35 7.66
C ARG A 35 -10.58 4.10 9.00
N LYS A 36 -9.76 3.69 9.97
CA LYS A 36 -9.68 4.30 11.31
C LYS A 36 -9.24 5.77 11.27
N ARG A 37 -8.42 6.15 10.28
CA ARG A 37 -8.01 7.55 10.08
C ARG A 37 -9.12 8.41 9.49
N HIS A 38 -9.97 7.86 8.62
CA HIS A 38 -11.04 8.58 7.93
C HIS A 38 -12.39 8.55 8.66
N GLU A 39 -12.59 7.63 9.61
CA GLU A 39 -13.82 7.51 10.41
C GLU A 39 -14.27 8.83 11.11
N PRO A 40 -13.37 9.72 11.57
CA PRO A 40 -13.78 11.03 12.10
C PRO A 40 -14.36 11.99 11.06
N MET A 41 -14.10 11.80 9.76
CA MET A 41 -14.49 12.73 8.67
C MET A 41 -15.89 12.47 8.11
N VAL A 42 -16.52 11.32 8.38
CA VAL A 42 -17.79 10.89 7.75
C VAL A 42 -19.02 11.67 8.25
N ARG A 43 -18.85 12.68 9.11
CA ARG A 43 -19.95 13.57 9.55
C ARG A 43 -20.11 14.83 8.69
N GLN A 44 -19.35 14.99 7.61
CA GLN A 44 -19.46 16.14 6.70
C GLN A 44 -19.65 15.67 5.25
N ARG A 45 -20.36 16.48 4.45
CA ARG A 45 -20.60 16.25 3.02
C ARG A 45 -19.26 16.08 2.30
N ILE A 46 -19.00 14.88 1.78
CA ILE A 46 -17.82 14.58 0.98
C ILE A 46 -18.01 15.25 -0.39
N VAL A 47 -17.22 16.29 -0.66
CA VAL A 47 -17.06 16.84 -2.01
C VAL A 47 -15.82 16.18 -2.59
N LEU A 48 -16.01 15.26 -3.54
CA LEU A 48 -14.94 14.71 -4.35
C LEU A 48 -14.58 15.76 -5.42
N ASP A 49 -13.69 16.67 -5.05
CA ASP A 49 -13.00 17.56 -5.98
C ASP A 49 -11.62 16.97 -6.21
N GLU A 50 -11.47 16.18 -7.27
CA GLU A 50 -10.21 15.54 -7.68
C GLU A 50 -9.63 16.30 -8.88
N PRO A 51 -8.99 17.46 -8.69
CA PRO A 51 -8.43 18.25 -9.79
C PRO A 51 -7.18 17.61 -10.42
N LYS A 52 -6.65 16.53 -9.82
CA LYS A 52 -5.46 15.81 -10.30
C LYS A 52 -5.89 14.62 -11.11
N THR A 53 -5.44 14.55 -12.36
CA THR A 53 -5.90 13.52 -13.31
C THR A 53 -4.83 12.49 -13.61
N THR A 54 -3.59 12.74 -13.20
CA THR A 54 -2.48 11.82 -13.41
C THR A 54 -1.90 11.30 -12.10
N TYR A 55 -1.42 10.05 -12.15
CA TYR A 55 -0.72 9.42 -11.02
C TYR A 55 0.51 10.24 -10.58
N GLU A 56 1.24 10.83 -11.53
CA GLU A 56 2.40 11.69 -11.24
C GLU A 56 2.00 12.95 -10.45
N GLU A 57 0.89 13.61 -10.81
CA GLU A 57 0.36 14.75 -10.07
C GLU A 57 -0.05 14.37 -8.64
N ILE A 58 -0.69 13.21 -8.49
CA ILE A 58 -1.11 12.68 -7.18
C ILE A 58 0.13 12.42 -6.31
N LEU A 59 1.16 11.78 -6.86
CA LEU A 59 2.40 11.52 -6.12
C LEU A 59 3.12 12.82 -5.73
N ARG A 60 3.28 13.77 -6.66
CA ARG A 60 3.94 15.05 -6.37
C ARG A 60 3.22 15.81 -5.25
N ASP A 61 1.89 15.84 -5.29
CA ASP A 61 1.10 16.46 -4.23
C ASP A 61 1.23 15.76 -2.89
N PHE A 62 1.17 14.42 -2.89
CA PHE A 62 1.36 13.65 -1.68
C PHE A 62 2.70 13.99 -1.02
N PHE A 63 3.79 13.97 -1.79
CA PHE A 63 5.12 14.27 -1.27
C PHE A 63 5.27 15.73 -0.83
N ALA A 64 4.72 16.68 -1.59
CA ALA A 64 4.72 18.09 -1.20
C ALA A 64 3.96 18.30 0.12
N ARG A 65 2.77 17.71 0.25
CA ARG A 65 1.92 17.87 1.44
C ARG A 65 2.47 17.15 2.66
N VAL A 66 3.10 15.99 2.49
CA VAL A 66 3.69 15.20 3.59
C VAL A 66 4.67 16.05 4.43
N LEU A 67 5.42 16.93 3.79
CA LEU A 67 6.40 17.79 4.45
C LEU A 67 5.77 18.83 5.40
N GLU A 68 4.49 19.14 5.20
CA GLU A 68 3.75 20.11 6.01
C GLU A 68 3.08 19.46 7.25
N PHE A 69 3.09 18.13 7.35
CA PHE A 69 2.51 17.43 8.50
C PHE A 69 3.45 17.46 9.73
N PRO A 70 2.90 17.31 10.95
CA PRO A 70 3.70 17.03 12.13
C PRO A 70 4.61 15.81 11.88
N ARG A 71 5.83 15.87 12.42
CA ARG A 71 6.88 14.85 12.20
C ARG A 71 6.37 13.43 12.30
N ASP A 72 5.63 13.11 13.36
CA ASP A 72 5.12 11.76 13.60
C ASP A 72 4.12 11.33 12.52
N GLU A 73 3.25 12.23 12.08
CA GLU A 73 2.27 11.97 11.02
C GLU A 73 2.94 11.78 9.67
N ALA A 74 3.92 12.63 9.34
CA ALA A 74 4.70 12.52 8.12
C ALA A 74 5.46 11.18 8.07
N VAL A 75 6.10 10.78 9.17
CA VAL A 75 6.82 9.50 9.26
C VAL A 75 5.86 8.32 9.10
N MET A 76 4.70 8.34 9.75
CA MET A 76 3.71 7.25 9.58
C MET A 76 3.24 7.14 8.14
N LEU A 77 2.90 8.26 7.50
CA LEU A 77 2.45 8.31 6.10
C LEU A 77 3.49 7.74 5.14
N LEU A 78 4.72 8.22 5.24
CA LEU A 78 5.83 7.78 4.41
C LEU A 78 6.15 6.30 4.64
N TRP A 79 6.15 5.87 5.91
CA TRP A 79 6.39 4.47 6.24
C TRP A 79 5.31 3.56 5.66
N THR A 80 4.03 3.90 5.79
CA THR A 80 2.94 3.08 5.26
C THR A 80 2.99 2.97 3.74
N MET A 81 3.27 4.08 3.05
CA MET A 81 3.40 4.07 1.58
C MET A 81 4.59 3.23 1.14
N ALA A 82 5.76 3.39 1.78
CA ALA A 82 6.93 2.60 1.46
C ALA A 82 6.69 1.09 1.70
N PHE A 83 5.99 0.76 2.79
CA PHE A 83 5.66 -0.61 3.13
C PHE A 83 4.71 -1.24 2.11
N GLU A 84 3.65 -0.53 1.72
CA GLU A 84 2.71 -0.97 0.68
C GLU A 84 3.42 -1.22 -0.65
N LEU A 85 4.20 -0.24 -1.13
CA LEU A 85 4.94 -0.35 -2.40
C LEU A 85 5.92 -1.53 -2.40
N SER A 86 6.56 -1.80 -1.26
CA SER A 86 7.51 -2.92 -1.14
C SER A 86 6.82 -4.27 -1.32
N PHE A 87 5.61 -4.44 -0.77
CA PHE A 87 4.85 -5.69 -0.91
C PHE A 87 4.17 -5.82 -2.27
N LEU A 88 3.70 -4.72 -2.87
CA LEU A 88 3.21 -4.71 -4.26
C LEU A 88 4.31 -5.15 -5.24
N MET A 89 5.54 -4.66 -5.05
CA MET A 89 6.68 -5.05 -5.86
C MET A 89 7.07 -6.52 -5.65
N LEU A 90 6.99 -7.01 -4.41
CA LEU A 90 7.23 -8.42 -4.10
C LEU A 90 6.19 -9.33 -4.78
N GLU A 91 4.91 -8.95 -4.74
CA GLU A 91 3.84 -9.70 -5.44
C GLU A 91 4.06 -9.73 -6.95
N HIS A 92 4.41 -8.60 -7.57
CA HIS A 92 4.71 -8.55 -9.00
C HIS A 92 5.85 -9.50 -9.36
N HIS A 93 6.95 -9.46 -8.61
CA HIS A 93 8.12 -10.31 -8.84
C HIS A 93 7.82 -11.80 -8.63
N LEU A 94 6.97 -12.13 -7.66
CA LEU A 94 6.49 -13.51 -7.47
C LEU A 94 5.59 -13.95 -8.61
N GLY A 95 4.70 -13.08 -9.10
CA GLY A 95 3.86 -13.30 -10.27
C GLY A 95 4.68 -13.62 -11.52
N ASP A 96 5.66 -12.78 -11.84
CA ASP A 96 6.56 -12.98 -13.00
C ASP A 96 7.28 -14.33 -12.94
N ARG A 97 7.71 -14.75 -11.75
CA ARG A 97 8.36 -16.05 -11.55
C ARG A 97 7.41 -17.23 -11.70
N LEU A 98 6.19 -17.12 -11.16
CA LEU A 98 5.19 -18.17 -11.29
C LEU A 98 4.73 -18.29 -12.75
N ASP A 99 4.52 -17.18 -13.45
CA ASP A 99 4.20 -17.17 -14.87
C ASP A 99 5.33 -17.77 -15.72
N ALA A 100 6.59 -17.53 -15.37
CA ALA A 100 7.71 -18.20 -16.03
C ALA A 100 7.73 -19.72 -15.78
N LEU A 101 7.31 -20.18 -14.60
CA LEU A 101 7.29 -21.60 -14.23
C LEU A 101 6.06 -22.36 -14.77
N PHE A 102 4.90 -21.69 -14.87
CA PHE A 102 3.61 -22.31 -15.21
C PHE A 102 2.99 -21.82 -16.53
N GLY A 103 3.42 -20.66 -17.05
CA GLY A 103 2.94 -20.08 -18.32
C GLY A 103 3.65 -20.62 -19.56
N GLY A 104 4.67 -21.46 -19.41
CA GLY A 104 5.40 -22.12 -20.50
C GLY A 104 4.73 -23.36 -21.09
N GLU A 105 3.76 -23.98 -20.41
CA GLU A 105 3.13 -25.25 -20.85
C GLU A 105 1.81 -25.07 -21.64
N GLY A 106 1.44 -23.84 -21.98
CA GLY A 106 0.10 -23.54 -22.54
C GLY A 106 0.02 -22.95 -23.95
N ARG A 107 1.09 -22.43 -24.55
CA ARG A 107 1.05 -21.92 -25.93
C ARG A 107 1.19 -23.07 -26.92
N ARG A 108 0.07 -23.71 -27.25
CA ARG A 108 0.00 -24.58 -28.43
C ARG A 108 0.36 -23.74 -29.67
N PRO A 109 1.26 -24.21 -30.54
CA PRO A 109 1.55 -23.55 -31.80
C PRO A 109 0.31 -23.68 -32.69
N GLN A 110 -0.45 -22.59 -32.83
CA GLN A 110 -1.19 -22.35 -34.06
C GLN A 110 -0.15 -21.90 -35.08
N ASP A 111 0.47 -22.86 -35.76
CA ASP A 111 1.11 -22.70 -37.08
C ASP A 111 1.78 -24.03 -37.45
N LEU A 112 0.99 -25.01 -37.87
CA LEU A 112 1.39 -25.98 -38.89
C LEU A 112 0.14 -26.47 -39.63
N SER A 113 -0.01 -25.96 -40.86
CA SER A 113 -0.93 -26.34 -41.96
C SER A 113 -2.16 -25.47 -42.16
#